data_AF-A0A9W9FEB8-F1
#
_entry.id   AF-A0A9W9FEB8-F1
#
_cell.length_a   1.000
_cell.length_b   1.000
_cell.length_c   1.000
_cell.angle_alpha   90.00
_cell.angle_beta   90.00
_cell.angle_gamma   90.00
#
_symmetry.space_group_name_H-M   'P 1'
#
loop_
_entity.id
_entity.type
_entity.pdbx_description
1 polymer ?
#
loop_
_entity_poly.entity_id
_entity_poly.type
_entity_poly.pdbx_seq_one_letter_code
_entity_poly.pdbx_strand_id
1 'polypeptide(L)'
;MVYYAYAKNSNDDWSWRYVIIAPSYEVLNQWYDAVRARVAENVFWRVSEDFYVFDRNKLNLGRSTMPGAEAPQFMNKLIFQLQNDNEGRGISTFNNSWNR
;
A
#
# COMPACT_ATOMS: atom_id res chain seq x y z
N MET A 1 -1.38 19.14 7.80
CA MET A 1 -2.36 18.04 7.91
C MET A 1 -1.66 16.77 7.48
N VAL A 2 -1.85 15.64 8.15
CA VAL A 2 -1.22 14.37 7.77
C VAL A 2 -2.23 13.56 6.96
N TYR A 3 -1.80 12.93 5.87
CA TYR A 3 -2.65 12.08 5.03
C TYR A 3 -2.37 10.62 5.34
N TYR A 4 -3.45 9.83 5.45
CA TYR A 4 -3.39 8.41 5.72
C TYR A 4 -3.96 7.64 4.55
N ALA A 5 -3.31 6.55 4.19
CA ALA A 5 -3.84 5.60 3.24
C ALA A 5 -3.63 4.17 3.73
N TYR A 6 -4.39 3.26 3.16
CA TYR A 6 -4.37 1.86 3.48
C TYR A 6 -3.92 1.05 2.28
N ALA A 7 -3.07 0.04 2.51
CA ALA A 7 -2.67 -0.91 1.49
C ALA A 7 -2.89 -2.34 1.99
N LYS A 8 -3.62 -3.15 1.22
CA LYS A 8 -3.81 -4.58 1.52
C LYS A 8 -3.04 -5.47 0.56
N ASN A 9 -2.64 -6.64 1.07
CA ASN A 9 -2.12 -7.72 0.25
C ASN A 9 -3.24 -8.25 -0.68
N SER A 10 -2.91 -8.59 -1.92
CA SER A 10 -3.84 -9.22 -2.86
C SER A 10 -4.00 -10.71 -2.60
N ASN A 11 -3.01 -11.33 -1.96
CA ASN A 11 -2.91 -12.79 -1.86
C ASN A 11 -3.79 -13.33 -0.73
N ASP A 12 -4.12 -12.46 0.23
CA ASP A 12 -5.02 -12.72 1.34
C ASP A 12 -5.48 -11.40 1.99
N ASP A 13 -6.54 -11.47 2.79
CA ASP A 13 -7.10 -10.29 3.47
C ASP A 13 -6.61 -10.13 4.94
N TRP A 14 -5.66 -10.96 5.38
CA TRP A 14 -5.28 -11.05 6.79
C TRP A 14 -3.85 -10.64 7.11
N SER A 15 -2.93 -10.66 6.15
CA SER A 15 -1.51 -10.40 6.37
C SER A 15 -0.97 -9.24 5.52
N TRP A 16 0.20 -8.72 5.91
CA TRP A 16 0.95 -7.71 5.14
C TRP A 16 0.13 -6.48 4.76
N ARG A 17 -0.60 -5.93 5.74
CA ARG A 17 -1.44 -4.74 5.55
C ARG A 17 -0.71 -3.54 6.12
N TYR A 18 -0.73 -2.43 5.39
CA TYR A 18 0.00 -1.23 5.79
C TYR A 18 -0.95 -0.04 5.94
N VAL A 19 -0.73 0.74 6.99
CA VAL A 19 -1.13 2.15 7.01
C VAL A 19 0.07 2.95 6.49
N ILE A 20 -0.16 3.74 5.46
CA ILE A 20 0.82 4.63 4.85
C ILE A 20 0.52 6.04 5.32
N ILE A 21 1.54 6.71 5.85
CA ILE A 21 1.42 8.05 6.41
C ILE A 21 2.26 8.99 5.55
N ALA A 22 1.62 10.04 5.04
CA ALA A 22 2.23 11.03 4.16
C ALA A 22 1.98 12.46 4.67
N PRO A 23 2.84 13.43 4.35
CA PRO A 23 2.63 14.84 4.70
C PRO A 23 1.47 15.49 3.93
N SER A 24 1.09 14.92 2.78
CA SER A 24 -0.06 15.38 1.97
C SER A 24 -0.48 14.30 0.97
N TYR A 25 -1.65 14.49 0.34
CA TYR A 25 -2.12 13.62 -0.75
C TYR A 25 -1.19 13.67 -1.95
N GLU A 26 -0.64 14.84 -2.29
CA GLU A 26 0.24 15.01 -3.45
C GLU A 26 1.51 14.17 -3.32
N VAL A 27 2.13 14.13 -2.13
CA VAL A 27 3.31 13.29 -1.89
C VAL A 27 2.97 11.81 -2.00
N LEU A 28 1.80 11.40 -1.50
CA LEU A 28 1.33 10.02 -1.63
C LEU A 28 1.08 9.65 -3.09
N ASN A 29 0.41 10.52 -3.87
CA ASN A 29 0.11 10.28 -5.27
C ASN A 29 1.40 10.20 -6.10
N GLN A 30 2.37 11.10 -5.86
CA GLN A 30 3.67 11.05 -6.54
C GLN A 30 4.45 9.77 -6.22
N TRP A 31 4.37 9.28 -4.98
CA TRP A 31 4.97 8.00 -4.61
C TRP A 31 4.28 6.83 -5.32
N TYR A 32 2.95 6.83 -5.35
CA TYR A 32 2.18 5.82 -6.07
C TYR A 32 2.61 5.74 -7.54
N ASP A 33 2.65 6.88 -8.23
CA ASP A 33 3.05 6.97 -9.64
C ASP A 33 4.49 6.46 -9.85
N ALA A 34 5.41 6.80 -8.93
CA ALA A 34 6.79 6.33 -8.98
C ALA A 34 6.92 4.81 -8.81
N VAL A 35 6.19 4.20 -7.89
CA VAL A 35 6.17 2.74 -7.71
C VAL A 35 5.51 2.06 -8.92
N ARG A 36 4.37 2.58 -9.39
CA ARG A 36 3.64 2.06 -10.57
C ARG A 36 4.48 2.05 -11.84
N ALA A 37 5.36 3.04 -12.03
CA ALA A 37 6.27 3.07 -13.17
C ALA A 37 7.32 1.94 -13.16
N ARG A 38 7.51 1.25 -12.02
CA ARG A 38 8.51 0.19 -11.84
C ARG A 38 7.91 -1.22 -11.76
N VAL A 39 6.60 -1.34 -11.60
CA VAL A 39 5.94 -2.63 -11.40
C VAL A 39 4.75 -2.81 -12.34
N ALA A 40 4.44 -4.06 -12.69
CA ALA A 40 3.26 -4.36 -13.50
C ALA A 40 1.95 -4.00 -12.77
N GLU A 41 0.88 -3.74 -13.52
CA GLU A 41 -0.41 -3.28 -12.97
C GLU A 41 -1.04 -4.27 -11.98
N ASN A 42 -0.89 -5.57 -12.25
CA ASN A 42 -1.35 -6.63 -11.36
C ASN A 42 -0.48 -6.81 -10.11
N VAL A 43 0.63 -6.07 -9.96
CA VAL A 43 1.50 -6.11 -8.77
C VAL A 43 1.12 -5.03 -7.77
N PHE A 44 0.67 -3.87 -8.25
CA PHE A 44 0.30 -2.75 -7.40
C PHE A 44 -0.72 -1.88 -8.12
N TRP A 45 -1.89 -1.67 -7.52
CA TRP A 45 -2.95 -0.84 -8.07
C TRP A 45 -3.71 -0.07 -6.98
N ARG A 46 -4.46 0.94 -7.41
CA ARG A 46 -5.22 1.84 -6.56
C ARG A 46 -6.72 1.57 -6.72
N VAL A 47 -7.43 1.45 -5.60
CA VAL A 47 -8.88 1.27 -5.53
C VAL A 47 -9.57 2.61 -5.30
N SER A 48 -9.03 3.45 -4.41
CA SER A 48 -9.43 4.85 -4.16
C SER A 48 -8.19 5.69 -3.82
N GLU A 49 -8.33 7.01 -3.67
CA GLU A 49 -7.22 7.93 -3.35
C GLU A 49 -6.37 7.48 -2.15
N ASP A 50 -7.00 6.83 -1.18
CA ASP A 50 -6.46 6.37 0.09
C ASP A 50 -6.45 4.83 0.24
N PHE A 51 -6.76 4.06 -0.81
CA PHE A 51 -6.81 2.61 -0.74
C PHE A 51 -6.06 1.95 -1.89
N TYR A 52 -5.06 1.14 -1.54
CA TYR A 52 -4.21 0.40 -2.46
C TYR A 52 -4.28 -1.11 -2.24
N VAL A 53 -3.92 -1.85 -3.29
CA VAL A 53 -3.74 -3.30 -3.22
C VAL A 53 -2.42 -3.66 -3.88
N PHE A 54 -1.69 -4.61 -3.31
CA PHE A 54 -0.40 -5.05 -3.82
C PHE A 54 -0.16 -6.56 -3.66
N ASP A 55 0.62 -7.15 -4.56
CA ASP A 55 1.06 -8.55 -4.46
C ASP A 55 2.35 -8.63 -3.63
N ARG A 56 2.21 -9.13 -2.39
CA ARG A 56 3.34 -9.23 -1.45
C ARG A 56 4.49 -10.12 -1.95
N ASN A 57 4.21 -11.08 -2.82
CA ASN A 57 5.25 -11.97 -3.37
C ASN A 57 6.11 -11.29 -4.44
N LYS A 58 5.65 -10.14 -4.97
CA LYS A 58 6.32 -9.41 -6.05
C LYS A 58 6.75 -8.00 -5.66
N LEU A 59 6.14 -7.42 -4.63
CA LEU A 59 6.47 -6.10 -4.13
C LEU A 59 6.59 -6.11 -2.61
N ASN A 60 7.73 -5.65 -2.10
CA ASN A 60 7.91 -5.39 -0.68
C ASN A 60 7.53 -3.93 -0.37
N LEU A 61 6.22 -3.67 -0.28
CA LEU A 61 5.68 -2.30 -0.22
C LEU A 61 6.29 -1.45 0.89
N GLY A 62 6.42 -2.01 2.11
CA GLY A 62 7.02 -1.31 3.26
C GLY A 62 8.52 -0.99 3.11
N ARG A 63 9.18 -1.55 2.08
CA ARG A 63 10.57 -1.27 1.72
C ARG A 63 10.72 -0.57 0.37
N SER A 64 9.62 -0.12 -0.24
CA SER A 64 9.62 0.52 -1.57
C SER A 64 10.44 1.81 -1.65
N THR A 65 10.77 2.41 -0.51
CA THR A 65 11.58 3.64 -0.42
C THR A 65 13.04 3.40 -0.03
N MET A 66 13.47 2.14 0.14
CA MET A 66 14.87 1.83 0.45
C MET A 66 15.78 2.12 -0.75
N PRO A 67 17.09 2.38 -0.52
CA PRO A 67 18.06 2.48 -1.61
C PRO A 67 18.02 1.26 -2.54
N GLY A 68 17.88 1.49 -3.84
CA GLY A 68 17.76 0.43 -4.85
C GLY A 68 16.36 -0.16 -5.04
N ALA A 69 15.35 0.31 -4.29
CA ALA A 69 13.95 -0.09 -4.46
C ALA A 69 13.21 0.75 -5.53
N GLU A 70 11.89 0.66 -5.59
CA GLU A 70 11.06 1.26 -6.63
C GLU A 70 11.02 2.80 -6.55
N ALA A 71 11.05 3.36 -5.34
CA ALA A 71 10.83 4.78 -5.08
C ALA A 71 11.79 5.37 -4.00
N PRO A 72 13.13 5.22 -4.13
CA PRO A 72 14.11 5.66 -3.13
C PRO A 72 14.08 7.17 -2.86
N GLN A 73 13.65 7.99 -3.82
CA GLN A 73 13.50 9.43 -3.69
C GLN A 73 12.39 9.86 -2.69
N PHE A 74 11.61 8.90 -2.18
CA PHE A 74 10.62 9.09 -1.12
C PHE A 74 11.10 8.61 0.26
N MET A 75 12.36 8.19 0.39
CA MET A 75 12.96 7.93 1.69
C MET A 75 12.81 9.18 2.58
N ASN A 76 12.40 8.99 3.84
CA ASN A 76 12.09 10.04 4.82
C ASN A 76 10.87 10.93 4.48
N LYS A 77 10.08 10.62 3.45
CA LYS A 77 8.84 11.35 3.11
C LYS A 77 7.57 10.60 3.48
N LEU A 78 7.67 9.29 3.71
CA LEU A 78 6.55 8.40 4.01
C LEU A 78 6.90 7.49 5.18
N ILE A 79 5.89 7.13 5.97
CA ILE A 79 5.99 6.08 6.98
C ILE A 79 5.08 4.93 6.58
N PHE A 80 5.59 3.71 6.67
CA PHE A 80 4.82 2.49 6.44
C PHE A 80 4.68 1.75 7.77
N GLN A 81 3.46 1.67 8.29
CA GLN A 81 3.17 0.92 9.50
C GLN A 81 2.51 -0.41 9.13
N LEU A 82 3.27 -1.50 9.26
CA LEU A 82 2.73 -2.85 9.15
C LEU A 82 1.71 -3.08 10.28
N GLN A 83 0.51 -3.46 9.91
CA GLN A 83 -0.54 -3.84 10.85
C GLN A 83 -0.34 -5.29 11.31
N ASN A 84 -0.79 -5.60 12.52
CA ASN A 84 -0.84 -6.98 13.00
C ASN A 84 -1.68 -7.83 12.05
N ASP A 85 -1.39 -9.12 11.96
CA ASP A 85 -2.23 -10.05 11.19
C ASP A 85 -3.64 -10.17 11.81
N ASN A 86 -4.68 -10.44 11.00
CA ASN A 86 -6.07 -10.47 11.50
C ASN A 86 -6.30 -11.46 12.63
N GLU A 87 -5.45 -12.47 12.80
CA GLU A 87 -5.50 -13.41 13.91
C GLU A 87 -4.99 -12.82 15.25
N GLY A 88 -4.84 -11.49 15.34
CA GLY A 88 -4.86 -10.79 16.63
C GLY A 88 -4.86 -9.25 16.60
N ARG A 89 -5.87 -8.48 16.16
CA ARG A 89 -7.24 -8.71 15.66
C ARG A 89 -7.60 -7.53 14.74
N GLY A 90 -8.32 -7.80 13.65
CA GLY A 90 -9.08 -6.81 12.87
C GLY A 90 -10.09 -7.55 11.99
N ILE A 91 -11.39 -7.29 12.15
CA ILE A 91 -12.44 -7.96 11.36
C ILE A 91 -12.90 -6.98 10.29
N SER A 92 -12.62 -7.30 9.02
CA SER A 92 -13.05 -6.51 7.87
C SER A 92 -14.44 -6.97 7.39
N THR A 93 -15.32 -6.02 7.04
CA THR A 93 -16.70 -6.26 6.59
C THR A 93 -16.92 -6.05 5.08
N PHE A 94 -15.84 -5.87 4.30
CA PHE A 94 -15.99 -5.66 2.85
C PHE A 94 -16.50 -6.94 2.17
N ASN A 95 -17.75 -6.89 1.68
CA ASN A 95 -18.36 -7.92 0.86
C ASN A 95 -18.14 -7.60 -0.64
N ASN A 96 -17.31 -8.39 -1.32
CA ASN A 96 -16.98 -8.22 -2.74
C ASN A 96 -17.95 -8.97 -3.70
N SER A 97 -19.14 -9.38 -3.23
CA SER A 97 -20.10 -10.18 -4.02
C SER A 97 -20.84 -9.40 -5.13
N TRP A 98 -20.59 -8.10 -5.29
CA TRP A 98 -21.38 -7.22 -6.17
C TRP A 98 -20.87 -7.14 -7.63
N ASN A 99 -19.82 -7.89 -8.00
CA ASN A 99 -19.29 -7.94 -9.37
C ASN A 99 -19.64 -9.27 -10.09
N ARG A 100 -20.92 -9.66 -10.12
CA ARG A 100 -21.43 -10.73 -10.98
C ARG A 100 -22.58 -10.26 -11.84
#